data_AF-A0A0S8A0W7-F1
#
_entry.id   AF-A0A0S8A0W7-F1
#
_cell.length_a   1.000
_cell.length_b   1.000
_cell.length_c   1.000
_cell.angle_alpha   90.00
_cell.angle_beta   90.00
_cell.angle_gamma   90.00
#
_symmetry.space_group_name_H-M   'P 1'
#
loop_
_entity.id
_entity.type
_entity.pdbx_description
1 polymer ?
#
loop_
_entity_poly.entity_id
_entity_poly.type
_entity_poly.pdbx_seq_one_letter_code
_entity_poly.pdbx_strand_id
1 'polypeptide(L)'
;MKIKKLLFATAMMGLSGTVFAVPSMQLDIPGASYIGVNPDSSLTETTVTTNDTFDLLALLQPGASDAANGVTVNNWESLNYYISAAVWPKTDIAGIFGSFDYTYGGTTTTVNVTGDMSYGTPPLAIMLKDSADLQDHGIFETYFFEIAIDFTASSPQAKEYNAQTDPDATIETCNVGDKCMYYETISFDLANLSKDIDLHLDFYALDPSSTMENKILIDFARFSKDAATDRTVKVPEPTSLALMGLGLLGLGVARRRMN
;
A
#
# COMPACT_ATOMS: atom_id res chain seq x y z
N MET A 1 12.79 50.20 5.61
CA MET A 1 11.51 49.54 5.24
C MET A 1 11.66 48.22 4.47
N LYS A 2 12.86 47.81 4.01
CA LYS A 2 13.06 46.58 3.23
C LYS A 2 13.27 45.30 4.07
N ILE A 3 13.77 45.40 5.30
CA ILE A 3 14.08 44.26 6.18
C ILE A 3 12.81 43.59 6.77
N LYS A 4 11.76 44.36 7.06
CA LYS A 4 10.48 43.82 7.60
C LYS A 4 9.72 42.96 6.57
N LYS A 5 9.91 43.19 5.27
CA LYS A 5 9.29 42.40 4.20
C LYS A 5 10.01 41.05 3.98
N LEU A 6 11.31 40.98 4.27
CA LEU A 6 12.09 39.75 4.15
C LEU A 6 11.79 38.75 5.27
N LEU A 7 11.67 39.24 6.52
CA LEU A 7 11.26 38.41 7.68
C LEU A 7 9.85 37.81 7.53
N PHE A 8 8.93 38.53 6.88
CA PHE A 8 7.58 38.03 6.62
C PHE A 8 7.56 36.91 5.56
N ALA A 9 8.42 36.99 4.54
CA ALA A 9 8.55 35.95 3.51
C ALA A 9 9.19 34.65 4.06
N THR A 10 10.19 34.76 4.94
CA THR A 10 10.82 33.59 5.60
C THR A 10 9.86 32.92 6.60
N ALA A 11 9.02 33.69 7.30
CA ALA A 11 8.00 33.14 8.20
C ALA A 11 6.87 32.41 7.45
N MET A 12 6.50 32.86 6.24
CA MET A 12 5.48 32.18 5.42
C MET A 12 5.99 30.90 4.76
N MET A 13 7.29 30.80 4.44
CA MET A 13 7.89 29.56 3.94
C MET A 13 7.97 28.45 5.00
N GLY A 14 7.90 28.79 6.30
CA GLY A 14 7.81 27.81 7.39
C GLY A 14 6.41 27.23 7.61
N LEU A 15 5.40 27.70 6.88
CA LEU A 15 3.99 27.26 6.99
C LEU A 15 3.51 26.47 5.77
N SER A 16 4.39 26.12 4.82
CA SER A 16 4.02 25.21 3.74
C SER A 16 3.92 23.79 4.29
N GLY A 17 2.73 23.42 4.77
CA GLY A 17 2.40 22.02 5.03
C GLY A 17 2.39 21.25 3.71
N THR A 18 3.06 20.10 3.67
CA THR A 18 2.89 19.13 2.60
C THR A 18 1.47 18.57 2.68
N VAL A 19 0.64 18.89 1.70
CA VAL A 19 -0.65 18.21 1.52
C VAL A 19 -0.36 16.97 0.69
N PHE A 20 -0.23 15.81 1.34
CA PHE A 20 -0.21 14.54 0.62
C PHE A 20 -1.63 14.26 0.17
N ALA A 21 -1.84 14.16 -1.15
CA ALA A 21 -3.12 13.69 -1.67
C ALA A 21 -3.32 12.24 -1.22
N VAL A 22 -4.51 11.93 -0.71
CA VAL A 22 -4.87 10.56 -0.34
C VAL A 22 -5.08 9.77 -1.63
N PRO A 23 -4.37 8.64 -1.83
CA PRO A 23 -4.49 7.87 -3.05
C PRO A 23 -5.90 7.31 -3.24
N SER A 24 -6.32 7.21 -4.51
CA SER A 24 -7.63 6.68 -4.86
C SER A 24 -7.76 5.21 -4.49
N MET A 25 -6.65 4.50 -4.45
CA MET A 25 -6.52 3.12 -4.02
C MET A 25 -5.25 2.95 -3.22
N GLN A 26 -5.34 2.23 -2.11
CA GLN A 26 -4.20 1.93 -1.25
C GLN A 26 -4.40 0.60 -0.52
N LEU A 27 -3.29 -0.01 -0.10
CA LEU A 27 -3.30 -1.17 0.77
C LEU A 27 -2.75 -0.79 2.15
N ASP A 28 -3.34 -1.37 3.18
CA ASP A 28 -2.86 -1.22 4.55
C ASP A 28 -3.00 -2.54 5.30
N ILE A 29 -2.15 -2.74 6.30
CA ILE A 29 -2.20 -3.89 7.20
C ILE A 29 -2.17 -3.33 8.62
N PRO A 30 -3.28 -3.43 9.39
CA PRO A 30 -3.28 -3.03 10.78
C PRO A 30 -2.16 -3.75 11.56
N GLY A 31 -1.39 -3.00 12.34
CA GLY A 31 -0.22 -3.43 13.09
C GLY A 31 1.07 -3.57 12.27
N ALA A 32 1.05 -3.25 10.98
CA ALA A 32 2.23 -3.27 10.12
C ALA A 32 3.00 -1.94 10.17
N SER A 33 4.07 -1.83 9.41
CA SER A 33 4.88 -0.62 9.33
C SER A 33 5.14 -0.22 7.90
N TYR A 34 4.96 1.07 7.61
CA TYR A 34 5.28 1.61 6.31
C TYR A 34 6.79 1.79 6.13
N ILE A 35 7.35 1.16 5.09
CA ILE A 35 8.76 1.24 4.75
C ILE A 35 8.91 2.18 3.55
N GLY A 36 9.19 3.46 3.82
CA GLY A 36 9.26 4.49 2.77
C GLY A 36 10.50 4.40 1.87
N VAL A 37 11.66 4.06 2.42
CA VAL A 37 12.88 3.78 1.65
C VAL A 37 13.64 2.70 2.39
N ASN A 38 13.86 1.55 1.76
CA ASN A 38 14.73 0.51 2.27
C ASN A 38 15.98 0.42 1.39
N PRO A 39 17.18 0.74 1.90
CA PRO A 39 18.42 0.55 1.14
C PRO A 39 18.75 -0.94 0.93
N ASP A 40 18.15 -1.84 1.72
CA ASP A 40 18.46 -3.27 1.74
C ASP A 40 17.35 -4.15 1.13
N SER A 41 16.21 -3.58 0.69
CA SER A 41 15.14 -4.31 -0.01
C SER A 41 14.56 -3.48 -1.14
N SER A 42 14.09 -4.11 -2.22
CA SER A 42 13.29 -3.40 -3.23
C SER A 42 11.83 -3.15 -2.79
N LEU A 43 11.44 -3.62 -1.60
CA LEU A 43 10.20 -3.20 -0.93
C LEU A 43 10.41 -1.77 -0.42
N THR A 44 10.09 -0.80 -1.26
CA THR A 44 10.09 0.63 -0.92
C THR A 44 8.70 1.16 -1.15
N GLU A 45 8.26 2.06 -0.28
CA GLU A 45 6.93 2.66 -0.34
C GLU A 45 5.80 1.63 -0.13
N THR A 46 6.07 0.65 0.74
CA THR A 46 5.22 -0.53 1.00
C THR A 46 4.87 -0.64 2.48
N THR A 47 3.64 -1.05 2.80
CA THR A 47 3.24 -1.44 4.17
C THR A 47 3.64 -2.88 4.44
N VAL A 48 4.54 -3.09 5.40
CA VAL A 48 5.17 -4.41 5.63
C VAL A 48 4.82 -4.99 6.99
N THR A 49 4.34 -6.23 6.99
CA THR A 49 4.11 -7.03 8.20
C THR A 49 5.12 -8.17 8.32
N THR A 50 5.41 -8.54 9.56
CA THR A 50 6.26 -9.71 9.90
C THR A 50 5.41 -10.89 10.42
N ASN A 51 4.10 -10.70 10.58
CA ASN A 51 3.20 -11.71 11.10
C ASN A 51 2.81 -12.73 10.02
N ASP A 52 2.70 -14.00 10.39
CA ASP A 52 2.19 -15.03 9.48
C ASP A 52 0.67 -14.89 9.25
N THR A 53 -0.04 -14.25 10.17
CA THR A 53 -1.49 -14.01 10.05
C THR A 53 -1.77 -12.52 10.17
N PHE A 54 -2.52 -11.97 9.22
CA PHE A 54 -2.84 -10.55 9.19
C PHE A 54 -4.11 -10.27 8.38
N ASP A 55 -4.74 -9.13 8.66
CA ASP A 55 -5.81 -8.60 7.83
C ASP A 55 -5.24 -7.55 6.88
N LEU A 56 -5.53 -7.72 5.59
CA LEU A 56 -5.22 -6.76 4.55
C LEU A 56 -6.46 -5.91 4.28
N LEU A 57 -6.28 -4.59 4.31
CA LEU A 57 -7.31 -3.62 3.95
C LEU A 57 -7.09 -3.14 2.54
N ALA A 58 -8.01 -3.47 1.65
CA ALA A 58 -8.11 -2.83 0.34
C ALA A 58 -8.95 -1.56 0.49
N LEU A 59 -8.36 -0.39 0.24
CA LEU A 59 -9.00 0.90 0.49
C LEU A 59 -9.26 1.61 -0.84
N LEU A 60 -10.48 2.12 -1.03
CA LEU A 60 -10.94 2.79 -2.23
C LEU A 60 -11.54 4.15 -1.86
N GLN A 61 -11.00 5.22 -2.45
CA GLN A 61 -11.47 6.60 -2.33
C GLN A 61 -12.05 7.04 -3.69
N PRO A 62 -13.36 6.88 -3.94
CA PRO A 62 -13.96 7.31 -5.21
C PRO A 62 -13.80 8.80 -5.46
N GLY A 63 -13.63 9.18 -6.72
CA GLY A 63 -13.48 10.59 -7.10
C GLY A 63 -12.15 11.23 -6.70
N ALA A 64 -11.24 10.51 -6.03
CA ALA A 64 -9.86 10.96 -5.88
C ALA A 64 -9.14 10.83 -7.22
N SER A 65 -8.48 11.93 -7.62
CA SER A 65 -7.61 11.95 -8.79
C SER A 65 -6.23 11.45 -8.41
N ASP A 66 -5.73 10.42 -9.11
CA ASP A 66 -4.31 10.11 -9.03
C ASP A 66 -3.54 11.18 -9.79
N ALA A 67 -2.80 12.02 -9.06
CA ALA A 67 -2.17 13.23 -9.59
C ALA A 67 -1.11 12.94 -10.67
N ALA A 68 -0.60 11.69 -10.74
CA ALA A 68 0.41 11.29 -11.71
C ALA A 68 -0.18 10.97 -13.10
N ASN A 69 -1.37 10.36 -13.14
CA ASN A 69 -1.96 9.83 -14.37
C ASN A 69 -3.29 10.49 -14.76
N GLY A 70 -3.82 11.40 -13.94
CA GLY A 70 -5.03 12.17 -14.23
C GLY A 70 -6.30 11.32 -14.30
N VAL A 71 -6.23 10.04 -13.95
CA VAL A 71 -7.40 9.16 -13.90
C VAL A 71 -8.10 9.39 -12.57
N THR A 72 -9.36 9.79 -12.67
CA THR A 72 -10.27 9.86 -11.52
C THR A 72 -11.18 8.65 -11.55
N VAL A 73 -11.26 7.91 -10.44
CA VAL A 73 -12.13 6.74 -10.30
C VAL A 73 -13.58 7.20 -10.08
N ASN A 74 -14.21 7.69 -11.15
CA ASN A 74 -15.57 8.25 -11.11
C ASN A 74 -16.65 7.17 -11.28
N ASN A 75 -16.37 6.10 -12.02
CA ASN A 75 -17.27 4.96 -12.24
C ASN A 75 -16.79 3.75 -11.43
N TRP A 76 -16.46 3.97 -10.16
CA TRP A 76 -15.82 2.97 -9.31
C TRP A 76 -16.65 1.67 -9.18
N GLU A 77 -17.98 1.75 -9.25
CA GLU A 77 -18.87 0.57 -9.19
C GLU A 77 -18.82 -0.30 -10.46
N SER A 78 -18.30 0.21 -11.58
CA SER A 78 -18.20 -0.54 -12.83
C SER A 78 -16.82 -1.11 -13.09
N LEU A 79 -15.89 -0.98 -12.14
CA LEU A 79 -14.53 -1.50 -12.27
C LEU A 79 -14.42 -2.89 -11.66
N ASN A 80 -13.51 -3.70 -12.21
CA ASN A 80 -13.15 -4.97 -11.61
C ASN A 80 -11.88 -4.74 -10.78
N TYR A 81 -11.94 -5.03 -9.47
CA TYR A 81 -10.82 -4.82 -8.56
C TYR A 81 -10.13 -6.14 -8.23
N TYR A 82 -8.81 -6.08 -8.14
CA TYR A 82 -7.99 -7.25 -7.87
C TYR A 82 -6.82 -6.91 -6.96
N ILE A 83 -6.49 -7.87 -6.10
CA ILE A 83 -5.19 -7.92 -5.44
C ILE A 83 -4.34 -8.99 -6.09
N SER A 84 -3.16 -8.62 -6.55
CA SER A 84 -2.14 -9.58 -6.95
C SER A 84 -1.34 -9.99 -5.72
N ALA A 85 -1.29 -11.28 -5.42
CA ALA A 85 -0.38 -11.86 -4.45
C ALA A 85 0.79 -12.52 -5.20
N ALA A 86 1.94 -11.84 -5.23
CA ALA A 86 3.13 -12.23 -5.96
C ALA A 86 4.22 -12.78 -5.02
N VAL A 87 4.93 -13.81 -5.47
CA VAL A 87 6.04 -14.41 -4.72
C VAL A 87 7.23 -13.46 -4.64
N TRP A 88 7.72 -13.26 -3.41
CA TRP A 88 8.91 -12.51 -3.05
C TRP A 88 9.88 -13.37 -2.22
N PRO A 89 11.20 -13.28 -2.36
CA PRO A 89 11.93 -12.70 -3.49
C PRO A 89 11.53 -13.37 -4.81
N LYS A 90 11.76 -12.65 -5.92
CA LYS A 90 11.40 -13.14 -7.25
C LYS A 90 11.97 -14.53 -7.55
N THR A 91 11.18 -15.36 -8.22
CA THR A 91 11.62 -16.67 -8.71
C THR A 91 10.95 -17.01 -10.03
N ASP A 92 11.74 -17.54 -10.96
CA ASP A 92 11.31 -18.13 -12.24
C ASP A 92 11.27 -19.66 -12.22
N ILE A 93 11.59 -20.24 -11.05
CA ILE A 93 11.63 -21.69 -10.85
C ILE A 93 10.39 -22.12 -10.06
N ALA A 94 9.56 -22.97 -10.68
CA ALA A 94 8.50 -23.70 -9.98
C ALA A 94 9.11 -24.58 -8.88
N GLY A 95 8.50 -24.59 -7.70
CA GLY A 95 9.04 -25.30 -6.55
C GLY A 95 7.98 -25.55 -5.48
N ILE A 96 8.31 -26.43 -4.52
CA ILE A 96 7.43 -26.69 -3.39
C ILE A 96 7.74 -25.66 -2.31
N PHE A 97 7.04 -24.53 -2.36
CA PHE A 97 7.18 -23.45 -1.38
C PHE A 97 6.07 -23.44 -0.31
N GLY A 98 5.19 -24.44 -0.33
CA GLY A 98 4.04 -24.53 0.57
C GLY A 98 2.81 -23.84 0.00
N SER A 99 1.94 -23.37 0.89
CA SER A 99 0.68 -22.72 0.53
C SER A 99 0.37 -21.57 1.48
N PHE A 100 -0.48 -20.66 1.03
CA PHE A 100 -1.11 -19.68 1.90
C PHE A 100 -2.64 -19.78 1.78
N ASP A 101 -3.32 -19.38 2.84
CA ASP A 101 -4.77 -19.25 2.84
C ASP A 101 -5.14 -17.77 2.81
N TYR A 102 -6.19 -17.43 2.08
CA TYR A 102 -6.86 -16.13 2.23
C TYR A 102 -8.35 -16.33 2.46
N THR A 103 -8.96 -15.47 3.27
CA THR A 103 -10.39 -15.46 3.54
C THR A 103 -11.00 -14.14 3.10
N TYR A 104 -11.95 -14.21 2.17
CA TYR A 104 -12.71 -13.06 1.68
C TYR A 104 -14.18 -13.45 1.49
N GLY A 105 -15.10 -12.54 1.83
CA GLY A 105 -16.54 -12.82 1.75
C GLY A 105 -17.00 -14.04 2.59
N GLY A 106 -16.28 -14.37 3.66
CA GLY A 106 -16.53 -15.56 4.49
C GLY A 106 -16.11 -16.89 3.88
N THR A 107 -15.42 -16.88 2.74
CA THR A 107 -14.87 -18.08 2.09
C THR A 107 -13.36 -18.10 2.23
N THR A 108 -12.81 -19.21 2.73
CA THR A 108 -11.37 -19.45 2.78
C THR A 108 -10.92 -20.24 1.57
N THR A 109 -9.87 -19.75 0.89
CA THR A 109 -9.26 -20.38 -0.27
C THR A 109 -7.78 -20.64 0.02
N THR A 110 -7.34 -21.87 -0.21
CA THR A 110 -5.93 -22.26 -0.15
C THR A 110 -5.30 -22.12 -1.52
N VAL A 111 -4.14 -21.47 -1.60
CA VAL A 111 -3.34 -21.30 -2.81
C VAL A 111 -2.00 -21.99 -2.63
N ASN A 112 -1.74 -23.04 -3.42
CA ASN A 112 -0.44 -23.71 -3.45
C ASN A 112 0.54 -22.85 -4.25
N VAL A 113 1.64 -22.44 -3.63
CA VAL A 113 2.61 -21.54 -4.25
C VAL A 113 3.30 -22.22 -5.44
N THR A 114 3.33 -21.52 -6.57
CA THR A 114 3.69 -22.01 -7.93
C THR A 114 2.78 -23.08 -8.55
N GLY A 115 2.03 -23.84 -7.73
CA GLY A 115 1.10 -24.87 -8.21
C GLY A 115 -0.21 -24.30 -8.74
N ASP A 116 -0.77 -23.34 -8.01
CA ASP A 116 -2.04 -22.66 -8.36
C ASP A 116 -1.81 -21.22 -8.89
N MET A 117 -0.55 -20.81 -9.00
CA MET A 117 -0.13 -19.46 -9.40
C MET A 117 0.27 -19.41 -10.87
N SER A 118 0.07 -18.26 -11.51
CA SER A 118 0.56 -17.99 -12.87
C SER A 118 1.95 -17.35 -12.82
N TYR A 119 2.83 -17.72 -13.75
CA TYR A 119 4.12 -17.03 -13.90
C TYR A 119 4.01 -15.86 -14.89
N GLY A 120 4.51 -14.69 -14.51
CA GLY A 120 4.57 -13.50 -15.36
C GLY A 120 4.48 -12.21 -14.53
N THR A 121 4.04 -11.13 -15.18
CA THR A 121 3.79 -9.84 -14.52
C THR A 121 2.28 -9.62 -14.38
N PRO A 122 1.76 -9.32 -13.17
CA PRO A 122 0.36 -8.97 -12.98
C PRO A 122 0.03 -7.55 -13.51
N PRO A 123 -1.20 -7.29 -13.99
CA PRO A 123 -2.20 -8.30 -14.33
C PRO A 123 -1.78 -9.10 -15.57
N LEU A 124 -2.33 -10.31 -15.73
CA LEU A 124 -1.95 -11.23 -16.81
C LEU A 124 -1.74 -10.51 -18.15
N ALA A 125 -0.50 -10.54 -18.66
CA ALA A 125 -0.04 -9.79 -19.83
C ALA A 125 -0.90 -9.97 -21.11
N ILE A 126 -1.67 -11.05 -21.21
CA ILE A 126 -2.64 -11.24 -22.32
C ILE A 126 -3.73 -10.18 -22.35
N MET A 127 -4.01 -9.54 -21.21
CA MET A 127 -4.95 -8.43 -21.07
C MET A 127 -4.33 -7.08 -21.46
N LEU A 128 -3.01 -7.01 -21.66
CA LEU A 128 -2.24 -5.75 -21.73
C LEU A 128 -1.41 -5.59 -23.00
N LYS A 129 -1.92 -6.07 -24.13
CA LYS A 129 -1.13 -6.29 -25.34
C LYS A 129 -0.36 -5.08 -25.88
N ASP A 130 -0.66 -3.86 -25.42
CA ASP A 130 0.01 -2.61 -25.80
C ASP A 130 0.36 -1.66 -24.63
N SER A 131 0.44 -2.11 -23.36
CA SER A 131 0.76 -1.22 -22.22
C SER A 131 2.27 -0.96 -22.07
N ALA A 132 2.88 -0.30 -23.04
CA ALA A 132 4.28 0.13 -23.01
C ALA A 132 4.57 1.26 -21.99
N ASP A 133 3.60 1.64 -21.15
CA ASP A 133 3.66 2.80 -20.25
C ASP A 133 3.84 2.45 -18.76
N LEU A 134 3.98 1.18 -18.40
CA LEU A 134 4.23 0.80 -17.00
C LEU A 134 5.67 1.18 -16.62
N GLN A 135 5.85 2.19 -15.76
CA GLN A 135 7.16 2.54 -15.22
C GLN A 135 7.65 1.46 -14.24
N ASP A 136 8.95 1.14 -14.32
CA ASP A 136 9.68 0.14 -13.53
C ASP A 136 9.75 0.49 -12.03
N HIS A 137 8.72 0.18 -11.26
CA HIS A 137 8.90 -0.05 -9.83
C HIS A 137 8.22 -1.36 -9.44
N GLY A 138 9.02 -2.43 -9.34
CA GLY A 138 8.61 -3.68 -8.67
C GLY A 138 8.03 -4.79 -9.53
N ILE A 139 7.55 -4.53 -10.75
CA ILE A 139 6.95 -5.53 -11.65
C ILE A 139 8.00 -6.38 -12.39
N PHE A 140 8.74 -7.21 -11.65
CA PHE A 140 9.48 -8.32 -12.25
C PHE A 140 8.54 -9.53 -12.45
N GLU A 141 8.79 -10.31 -13.50
CA GLU A 141 8.07 -11.58 -13.67
C GLU A 141 8.34 -12.51 -12.48
N THR A 142 7.27 -13.04 -11.89
CA THR A 142 7.31 -14.01 -10.80
C THR A 142 6.02 -14.84 -10.81
N TYR A 143 5.87 -15.77 -9.88
CA TYR A 143 4.60 -16.45 -9.65
C TYR A 143 3.63 -15.54 -8.89
N PHE A 144 2.42 -15.33 -9.42
CA PHE A 144 1.38 -14.53 -8.80
C PHE A 144 0.00 -15.21 -8.84
N PHE A 145 -0.88 -14.82 -7.92
CA PHE A 145 -2.29 -15.20 -7.88
C PHE A 145 -3.15 -13.94 -7.74
N GLU A 146 -4.22 -13.83 -8.51
CA GLU A 146 -5.11 -12.66 -8.50
C GLU A 146 -6.36 -12.97 -7.66
N ILE A 147 -6.63 -12.14 -6.66
CA ILE A 147 -7.81 -12.22 -5.80
C ILE A 147 -8.77 -11.13 -6.26
N ALA A 148 -9.95 -11.52 -6.77
CA ALA A 148 -11.00 -10.58 -7.13
C ALA A 148 -11.68 -10.02 -5.87
N ILE A 149 -11.94 -8.71 -5.89
CA ILE A 149 -12.58 -7.97 -4.79
C ILE A 149 -13.76 -7.19 -5.35
N ASP A 150 -14.85 -7.19 -4.60
CA ASP A 150 -16.08 -6.49 -4.97
C ASP A 150 -16.28 -5.27 -4.07
N PHE A 151 -16.08 -4.07 -4.63
CA PHE A 151 -16.51 -2.83 -3.99
C PHE A 151 -17.94 -2.51 -4.40
N THR A 152 -18.79 -2.29 -3.41
CA THR A 152 -20.21 -1.97 -3.62
C THR A 152 -20.62 -0.76 -2.78
N ALA A 153 -21.77 -0.15 -3.08
CA ALA A 153 -22.33 0.90 -2.22
C ALA A 153 -22.64 0.44 -0.78
N SER A 154 -22.66 -0.88 -0.54
CA SER A 154 -22.81 -1.49 0.79
C SER A 154 -21.48 -1.86 1.46
N SER A 155 -20.34 -1.71 0.78
CA SER A 155 -19.03 -1.92 1.38
C SER A 155 -18.85 -0.98 2.58
N PRO A 156 -18.18 -1.44 3.65
CA PRO A 156 -18.00 -0.62 4.83
C PRO A 156 -17.15 0.62 4.52
N GLN A 157 -17.35 1.67 5.31
CA GLN A 157 -16.67 2.95 5.12
C GLN A 157 -15.79 3.30 6.30
N ALA A 158 -14.59 3.76 5.99
CA ALA A 158 -13.66 4.36 6.93
C ALA A 158 -13.54 5.86 6.64
N LYS A 159 -13.23 6.64 7.66
CA LYS A 159 -12.80 8.02 7.47
C LYS A 159 -11.49 8.03 6.65
N GLU A 160 -11.37 8.98 5.73
CA GLU A 160 -10.22 9.13 4.84
C GLU A 160 -8.90 9.21 5.63
N TYR A 161 -7.95 8.35 5.30
CA TYR A 161 -6.58 8.37 5.81
C TYR A 161 -5.59 7.97 4.71
N ASN A 162 -4.30 8.17 4.95
CA ASN A 162 -3.24 7.78 4.01
C ASN A 162 -2.29 6.79 4.70
N ALA A 163 -2.21 5.56 4.18
CA ALA A 163 -1.41 4.47 4.75
C ALA A 163 0.10 4.81 4.84
N GLN A 164 0.61 5.72 3.99
CA GLN A 164 1.99 6.19 4.07
C GLN A 164 2.26 7.03 5.32
N THR A 165 1.33 7.93 5.67
CA THR A 165 1.52 8.89 6.77
C THR A 165 0.90 8.45 8.08
N ASP A 166 -0.06 7.53 8.00
CA ASP A 166 -0.77 6.94 9.12
C ASP A 166 -0.89 5.42 8.89
N PRO A 167 0.26 4.69 8.79
CA PRO A 167 0.23 3.24 8.78
C PRO A 167 -0.29 2.75 10.13
N ASP A 168 -0.97 1.60 10.14
CA ASP A 168 -1.65 1.09 11.34
C ASP A 168 -2.76 2.04 11.85
N ALA A 169 -3.37 2.81 10.94
CA ALA A 169 -4.54 3.58 11.29
C ALA A 169 -5.64 2.63 11.78
N THR A 170 -6.06 2.80 13.03
CA THR A 170 -7.28 2.14 13.50
C THR A 170 -8.43 2.67 12.64
N ILE A 171 -9.19 1.77 12.02
CA ILE A 171 -10.32 2.16 11.17
C ILE A 171 -11.31 3.01 11.96
N GLU A 172 -11.29 4.32 11.70
CA GLU A 172 -12.25 5.27 12.24
C GLU A 172 -13.53 5.19 11.42
N THR A 173 -14.68 5.10 12.11
CA THR A 173 -15.98 5.13 11.46
C THR A 173 -16.16 6.44 10.70
N CYS A 174 -16.60 6.37 9.44
CA CYS A 174 -16.93 7.58 8.69
C CYS A 174 -18.25 8.20 9.20
N ASN A 175 -18.22 9.46 9.63
CA ASN A 175 -19.39 10.20 10.10
C ASN A 175 -19.90 11.21 9.06
N VAL A 176 -21.09 11.75 9.32
CA VAL A 176 -21.66 12.82 8.48
C VAL A 176 -20.74 14.04 8.48
N GLY A 177 -20.27 14.42 7.30
CA GLY A 177 -19.36 15.55 7.10
C GLY A 177 -17.89 15.16 6.98
N ASP A 178 -17.55 13.90 7.26
CA ASP A 178 -16.23 13.35 6.97
C ASP A 178 -16.08 13.06 5.46
N LYS A 179 -14.83 13.02 5.00
CA LYS A 179 -14.50 12.35 3.75
C LYS A 179 -14.36 10.86 4.04
N CYS A 180 -15.05 10.02 3.26
CA CYS A 180 -15.04 8.58 3.44
C CYS A 180 -14.30 7.88 2.31
N MET A 181 -13.67 6.76 2.65
CA MET A 181 -13.24 5.70 1.74
C MET A 181 -14.02 4.43 2.04
N TYR A 182 -14.23 3.63 1.00
CA TYR A 182 -14.69 2.25 1.14
C TYR A 182 -13.50 1.36 1.45
N TYR A 183 -13.75 0.27 2.17
CA TYR A 183 -12.73 -0.76 2.35
C TYR A 183 -13.31 -2.16 2.25
N GLU A 184 -12.45 -3.10 1.90
CA GLU A 184 -12.70 -4.53 2.00
C GLU A 184 -11.57 -5.16 2.82
N THR A 185 -11.90 -6.17 3.63
CA THR A 185 -10.92 -6.86 4.49
C THR A 185 -10.70 -8.27 3.99
N ILE A 186 -9.43 -8.63 3.80
CA ILE A 186 -9.01 -9.97 3.40
C ILE A 186 -8.04 -10.49 4.45
N SER A 187 -8.40 -11.59 5.12
CA SER A 187 -7.52 -12.21 6.11
C SER A 187 -6.58 -13.19 5.43
N PHE A 188 -5.27 -13.06 5.68
CA PHE A 188 -4.24 -13.96 5.19
C PHE A 188 -3.69 -14.84 6.32
N ASP A 189 -3.39 -16.10 5.98
CA ASP A 189 -2.64 -17.03 6.83
C ASP A 189 -1.52 -17.68 6.01
N LEU A 190 -0.27 -17.36 6.39
CA LEU A 190 0.96 -17.81 5.76
C LEU A 190 1.67 -18.90 6.59
N ALA A 191 1.00 -19.53 7.56
CA ALA A 191 1.61 -20.52 8.44
C ALA A 191 2.18 -21.73 7.68
N ASN A 192 1.57 -22.09 6.53
CA ASN A 192 2.00 -23.17 5.67
C ASN A 192 2.94 -22.72 4.53
N LEU A 193 3.28 -21.44 4.47
CA LEU A 193 4.21 -20.88 3.48
C LEU A 193 5.65 -21.01 3.98
N SER A 194 6.54 -21.51 3.13
CA SER A 194 7.98 -21.59 3.41
C SER A 194 8.52 -20.26 3.92
N LYS A 195 9.37 -20.30 4.96
CA LYS A 195 9.96 -19.09 5.58
C LYS A 195 10.93 -18.33 4.67
N ASP A 196 11.35 -18.94 3.57
CA ASP A 196 12.24 -18.33 2.58
C ASP A 196 11.48 -17.54 1.50
N ILE A 197 10.15 -17.57 1.53
CA ILE A 197 9.27 -16.91 0.57
C ILE A 197 8.30 -16.01 1.31
N ASP A 198 8.00 -14.87 0.77
CA ASP A 198 7.05 -13.88 1.25
C ASP A 198 6.11 -13.47 0.11
N LEU A 199 5.09 -12.68 0.42
CA LEU A 199 4.15 -12.16 -0.55
C LEU A 199 4.33 -10.66 -0.73
N HIS A 200 4.40 -10.22 -1.98
CA HIS A 200 4.17 -8.83 -2.37
C HIS A 200 2.73 -8.71 -2.87
N LEU A 201 2.00 -7.71 -2.37
CA LEU A 201 0.58 -7.52 -2.58
C LEU A 201 0.36 -6.19 -3.28
N ASP A 202 -0.22 -6.24 -4.47
CA ASP A 202 -0.52 -5.06 -5.29
C ASP A 202 -2.01 -4.90 -5.49
N PHE A 203 -2.52 -3.68 -5.39
CA PHE A 203 -3.94 -3.37 -5.62
C PHE A 203 -4.17 -2.60 -6.93
N TYR A 204 -4.95 -3.19 -7.85
CA TYR A 204 -5.27 -2.62 -9.15
C TYR A 204 -6.73 -2.82 -9.54
N ALA A 205 -7.17 -2.05 -10.55
CA ALA A 205 -8.51 -2.13 -11.11
C ALA A 205 -8.47 -2.13 -12.64
N LEU A 206 -9.38 -2.89 -13.25
CA LEU A 206 -9.55 -2.99 -14.68
C LEU A 206 -10.87 -2.34 -15.12
N ASP A 207 -10.84 -1.60 -16.22
CA ASP A 207 -12.05 -1.10 -16.89
C ASP A 207 -12.62 -2.17 -17.83
N PRO A 208 -13.80 -2.73 -17.57
CA PRO A 208 -14.44 -3.61 -18.53
C PRO A 208 -15.01 -2.85 -19.75
N SER A 209 -15.15 -1.52 -19.66
CA SER A 209 -15.79 -0.69 -20.69
C SER A 209 -14.82 -0.02 -21.66
N SER A 210 -13.51 -0.12 -21.43
CA SER A 210 -12.53 0.50 -22.32
C SER A 210 -12.55 -0.19 -23.69
N THR A 211 -12.95 0.54 -24.73
CA THR A 211 -12.98 0.07 -26.14
C THR A 211 -11.59 -0.11 -26.75
N MET A 212 -10.55 0.23 -26.01
CA MET A 212 -9.17 -0.20 -26.22
C MET A 212 -8.97 -1.39 -25.29
N GLU A 213 -8.58 -2.55 -25.81
CA GLU A 213 -8.29 -3.80 -25.07
C GLU A 213 -7.90 -3.53 -23.61
N ASN A 214 -8.81 -3.83 -22.66
CA ASN A 214 -8.68 -3.75 -21.20
C ASN A 214 -7.56 -2.83 -20.69
N LYS A 215 -7.71 -1.51 -20.87
CA LYS A 215 -6.78 -0.55 -20.27
C LYS A 215 -6.87 -0.70 -18.75
N ILE A 216 -5.75 -0.98 -18.08
CA ILE A 216 -5.63 -0.82 -16.63
C ILE A 216 -5.98 0.64 -16.34
N LEU A 217 -7.13 0.86 -15.73
CA LEU A 217 -7.62 2.22 -15.52
C LEU A 217 -6.77 2.95 -14.49
N ILE A 218 -5.99 2.23 -13.68
CA ILE A 218 -5.25 2.82 -12.57
C ILE A 218 -3.82 2.30 -12.58
N ASP A 219 -3.10 2.80 -13.58
CA ASP A 219 -1.65 2.82 -13.65
C ASP A 219 -1.09 3.53 -12.40
N PHE A 220 -0.39 2.78 -11.54
CA PHE A 220 0.42 3.19 -10.37
C PHE A 220 0.01 4.45 -9.58
N ALA A 221 -0.66 4.26 -8.42
CA ALA A 221 -0.59 5.26 -7.35
C ALA A 221 0.72 5.03 -6.60
N ARG A 222 1.71 5.87 -6.92
CA ARG A 222 3.13 5.67 -6.67
C ARG A 222 3.57 5.41 -5.21
N PHE A 223 2.72 5.56 -4.19
CA PHE A 223 3.22 5.74 -2.82
C PHE A 223 2.48 4.96 -1.72
N SER A 224 1.43 4.18 -2.00
CA SER A 224 0.68 3.49 -0.92
C SER A 224 -0.15 2.28 -1.38
N LYS A 225 0.08 1.77 -2.57
CA LYS A 225 -0.71 0.65 -3.11
C LYS A 225 -0.24 -0.71 -2.64
N ASP A 226 0.94 -0.76 -2.04
CA ASP A 226 1.65 -2.02 -1.89
C ASP A 226 1.61 -2.42 -0.42
N ALA A 227 1.30 -3.68 -0.20
CA ALA A 227 1.55 -4.33 1.07
C ALA A 227 2.47 -5.51 0.85
N ALA A 228 3.24 -5.90 1.86
CA ALA A 228 4.07 -7.08 1.74
C ALA A 228 4.21 -7.79 3.07
N THR A 229 4.55 -9.06 2.99
CA THR A 229 5.20 -9.73 4.10
C THR A 229 6.70 -9.63 3.92
N ASP A 230 7.39 -9.41 5.01
CA ASP A 230 8.82 -9.66 5.07
C ASP A 230 9.10 -10.23 6.45
N ARG A 231 9.21 -11.55 6.52
CA ARG A 231 9.40 -12.25 7.80
C ARG A 231 10.86 -12.20 8.27
N THR A 232 11.73 -11.51 7.52
CA THR A 232 13.16 -11.38 7.81
C THR A 232 13.57 -9.95 8.18
N VAL A 233 12.83 -8.94 7.74
CA VAL A 233 13.12 -7.53 8.03
C VAL A 233 12.83 -7.20 9.49
N LYS A 234 13.84 -6.59 10.14
CA LYS A 234 13.65 -5.88 11.39
C LYS A 234 13.06 -4.51 11.07
N VAL A 235 11.77 -4.36 11.30
CA VAL A 235 11.10 -3.05 11.21
C VAL A 235 11.87 -2.04 12.06
N PRO A 236 12.37 -0.92 11.48
CA PRO A 236 13.10 0.10 12.23
C PRO A 236 12.23 0.67 13.34
N GLU A 237 12.74 0.72 14.57
CA GLU A 237 12.02 1.36 15.68
C GLU A 237 11.69 2.82 15.32
N PRO A 238 10.51 3.33 15.71
CA PRO A 238 10.11 4.70 15.42
C PRO A 238 11.20 5.70 15.82
N THR A 239 11.62 6.55 14.87
CA THR A 239 12.64 7.60 15.11
C THR A 239 12.26 8.57 16.23
N SER A 240 10.99 8.59 16.64
CA SER A 240 10.47 9.29 17.81
C SER A 240 11.17 8.88 19.12
N LEU A 241 11.61 7.62 19.28
CA LEU A 241 12.38 7.19 20.45
C LEU A 241 13.78 7.82 20.48
N ALA A 242 14.45 7.87 19.32
CA ALA A 242 15.73 8.54 19.18
C ALA A 242 15.59 10.06 19.41
N LEU A 243 14.52 10.68 18.87
CA LEU A 243 14.23 12.10 19.07
C LEU A 243 13.90 12.41 20.53
N MET A 244 13.13 11.55 21.21
CA MET A 244 12.84 11.69 22.63
C MET A 244 14.12 11.57 23.46
N GLY A 245 15.00 10.62 23.13
CA GLY A 245 16.31 10.48 23.76
C GLY A 245 17.18 11.73 23.58
N LEU A 246 17.29 12.25 22.36
CA LEU A 246 18.04 13.48 22.06
C LEU A 246 17.41 14.71 22.74
N GLY A 247 16.09 14.79 22.79
CA GLY A 247 15.35 15.85 23.48
C GLY A 247 15.62 15.85 24.99
N LEU A 248 15.62 14.68 25.62
CA LEU A 248 15.93 14.52 27.04
C LEU A 248 17.40 14.85 27.35
N LEU A 249 18.34 14.46 26.48
CA LEU A 249 19.74 14.84 26.60
C LEU A 249 19.92 16.36 26.47
N GLY A 250 19.23 17.00 25.51
CA GLY A 250 19.22 18.46 25.34
C GLY A 250 18.71 19.19 26.57
N LEU A 251 17.60 18.73 27.16
CA LEU A 251 17.06 19.26 28.42
C LEU A 251 18.03 19.08 29.61
N GLY A 252 18.70 17.93 29.68
CA GLY A 252 19.72 17.65 30.71
C GLY A 252 20.93 18.59 30.62
N VAL A 253 21.43 18.85 29.41
CA VAL A 253 22.54 19.78 29.17
C VAL A 253 22.12 21.23 29.47
N ALA A 254 20.91 21.63 29.07
CA ALA A 254 20.39 22.96 29.36
C ALA A 254 20.27 23.22 30.87
N ARG A 255 19.73 22.24 31.63
CA ARG A 255 19.62 22.34 33.10
C ARG A 255 20.98 22.45 33.79
N ARG A 256 22.02 21.80 33.26
CA ARG A 256 23.39 21.84 33.80
C ARG A 256 24.12 23.15 33.51
N ARG A 257 23.66 23.96 32.56
CA ARG A 257 24.20 25.31 32.28
C ARG A 257 23.51 26.42 33.09
N MET A 258 22.34 26.14 33.67
CA MET A 258 21.57 27.08 34.48
C MET A 258 21.89 26.99 35.99
N ASN A 259 22.61 25.94 36.40
CA ASN A 259 23.20 25.78 37.72
C ASN A 259 24.71 26.02 37.65
#